data_AF-A0A9P0QI30-F1
#
_entry.id   AF-A0A9P0QI30-F1
#
_cell.length_a   1.000
_cell.length_b   1.000
_cell.length_c   1.000
_cell.angle_alpha   90.00
_cell.angle_beta   90.00
_cell.angle_gamma   90.00
#
_symmetry.space_group_name_H-M   'P 1'
#
loop_
_entity.id
_entity.type
_entity.pdbx_description
1 polymer ?
#
loop_
_entity_poly.entity_id
_entity_poly.type
_entity_poly.pdbx_seq_one_letter_code
_entity_poly.pdbx_strand_id
1 'polypeptide(L)'
;MANLLGAKLSFPGMKPYFINPVNKEKVHIIVDACHMIKLVRNTLGDWGILCDGNGDSIKWYYFKELVKLQEESGLHCATRLRSRHINYYKEKMKVKLAVQTFSASVGDALEYCNQDLNITKLEVVKQLFLSVEKLTIFLTF
;
A
#
# COMPACT_ATOMS: atom_id res chain seq x y z
N MET A 1 -12.53 -1.74 19.76
CA MET A 1 -12.09 -1.04 20.99
C MET A 1 -12.23 0.49 20.87
N ALA A 2 -11.60 1.16 19.89
CA ALA A 2 -11.72 2.61 19.71
C ALA A 2 -13.17 3.15 19.62
N ASN A 3 -14.07 2.41 18.95
CA ASN A 3 -15.49 2.78 18.86
C ASN A 3 -16.19 2.84 20.22
N LEU A 4 -15.78 2.01 21.19
CA LEU A 4 -16.35 2.00 22.54
C LEU A 4 -15.99 3.28 23.31
N LEU A 5 -14.90 3.94 22.94
CA LEU A 5 -14.46 5.20 23.51
C LEU A 5 -15.17 6.41 22.86
N GLY A 6 -15.99 6.20 21.81
CA GLY A 6 -16.68 7.28 21.09
C GLY A 6 -15.88 7.89 19.93
N ALA A 7 -14.77 7.26 19.53
CA ALA A 7 -14.08 7.54 18.28
C ALA A 7 -14.72 6.77 17.13
N LYS A 8 -14.63 7.28 15.90
CA LYS A 8 -15.11 6.63 14.68
C LYS A 8 -13.98 6.61 13.66
N LEU A 9 -13.41 5.45 13.39
CA LEU A 9 -12.30 5.30 12.42
C LEU A 9 -12.76 4.89 11.02
N SER A 10 -14.08 4.82 10.78
CA SER A 10 -14.66 4.47 9.49
C SER A 10 -15.07 5.71 8.67
N PHE A 11 -15.02 5.55 7.34
CA PHE A 11 -15.54 6.52 6.38
C PHE A 11 -16.96 6.16 5.91
N PRO A 12 -17.82 7.14 5.57
CA PRO A 12 -17.63 8.58 5.76
C PRO A 12 -17.87 9.03 7.22
N GLY A 13 -17.33 10.20 7.57
CA GLY A 13 -17.49 10.80 8.90
C GLY A 13 -16.49 10.29 9.95
N MET A 14 -15.22 10.19 9.57
CA MET A 14 -14.13 9.81 10.46
C MET A 14 -14.00 10.83 11.61
N LYS A 15 -14.01 10.34 12.83
CA LYS A 15 -13.76 11.06 14.08
C LYS A 15 -12.62 10.35 14.82
N PRO A 16 -11.35 10.62 14.48
CA PRO A 16 -10.18 9.90 15.00
C PRO A 16 -9.78 10.40 16.40
N TYR A 17 -10.76 10.67 17.25
CA TYR A 17 -10.54 11.10 18.62
C TYR A 17 -11.76 10.80 19.48
N PHE A 18 -11.52 10.72 20.77
CA PHE A 18 -12.57 10.74 21.79
C PHE A 18 -12.28 11.83 22.82
N ILE A 19 -13.27 12.12 23.66
CA ILE A 19 -13.13 13.13 24.72
C ILE A 19 -12.71 12.41 26.00
N ASN A 20 -11.63 12.88 26.62
CA ASN A 20 -11.20 12.39 27.92
C ASN A 20 -12.30 12.68 28.96
N PRO A 21 -12.75 11.68 29.73
CA PRO A 21 -13.85 11.86 30.68
C PRO A 21 -13.54 12.86 31.80
N VAL A 22 -12.26 13.03 32.17
CA VAL A 22 -11.82 13.87 33.30
C VAL A 22 -11.62 15.32 32.90
N ASN A 23 -10.72 15.60 31.95
CA ASN A 23 -10.33 16.96 31.59
C ASN A 23 -11.04 17.53 30.35
N LYS A 24 -11.91 16.74 29.70
CA LYS A 24 -12.67 17.10 28.49
C LYS A 24 -11.82 17.43 27.25
N GLU A 25 -10.53 17.12 27.27
CA GLU A 25 -9.65 17.28 26.11
C GLU A 25 -9.82 16.16 25.09
N LYS A 26 -9.41 16.43 23.85
CA LYS A 26 -9.42 15.43 22.77
C LYS A 26 -8.22 14.50 22.89
N VAL A 27 -8.49 13.21 22.99
CA VAL A 27 -7.48 12.15 22.85
C VAL A 27 -7.52 11.65 21.42
N HIS A 28 -6.49 11.98 20.65
CA HIS A 28 -6.37 11.61 19.25
C HIS A 28 -5.88 10.18 19.08
N ILE A 29 -6.48 9.44 18.14
CA ILE A 29 -6.08 8.08 17.78
C ILE A 29 -5.30 8.14 16.48
N ILE A 30 -4.07 7.64 16.53
CA ILE A 30 -3.20 7.52 15.36
C ILE A 30 -3.09 6.04 15.02
N VAL A 31 -3.28 5.72 13.75
CA VAL A 31 -3.13 4.35 13.24
C VAL A 31 -1.66 4.12 12.91
N ASP A 32 -1.14 2.95 13.25
CA ASP A 32 0.24 2.58 12.95
C ASP A 32 0.43 2.39 11.43
N ALA A 33 1.11 3.34 10.80
CA ALA A 33 1.32 3.35 9.36
C ALA A 33 2.12 2.14 8.85
N CYS A 34 3.08 1.61 9.62
CA CYS A 34 3.81 0.39 9.25
C CYS A 34 2.86 -0.80 9.14
N HIS A 35 1.91 -0.89 10.08
CA HIS A 35 0.88 -1.93 10.05
C HIS A 35 -0.13 -1.72 8.93
N MET A 36 -0.51 -0.48 8.65
CA MET A 36 -1.42 -0.16 7.55
C MET A 36 -0.86 -0.58 6.19
N ILE A 37 0.41 -0.29 5.90
CA ILE A 37 1.04 -0.68 4.63
C ILE A 37 1.06 -2.21 4.47
N LYS A 38 1.34 -2.95 5.56
CA LYS A 38 1.23 -4.43 5.55
C LYS A 38 -0.17 -4.89 5.19
N LEU A 39 -1.20 -4.28 5.80
CA LEU A 39 -2.59 -4.64 5.53
C LEU A 39 -2.94 -4.36 4.08
N VAL A 40 -2.56 -3.21 3.52
CA VAL A 40 -2.80 -2.88 2.11
C VAL A 40 -2.16 -3.92 1.18
N ARG A 41 -0.89 -4.29 1.40
CA ARG A 41 -0.21 -5.33 0.58
C ARG A 41 -0.97 -6.64 0.68
N ASN A 42 -1.31 -7.06 1.89
CA ASN A 42 -1.95 -8.34 2.13
C ASN A 42 -3.34 -8.38 1.48
N THR A 43 -4.14 -7.34 1.63
CA THR A 43 -5.46 -7.26 0.99
C THR A 43 -5.34 -7.25 -0.53
N LEU A 44 -4.44 -6.45 -1.10
CA LEU A 44 -4.21 -6.44 -2.55
C LEU A 44 -3.75 -7.80 -3.06
N GLY A 45 -2.86 -8.47 -2.33
CA GLY A 45 -2.39 -9.81 -2.68
C GLY A 45 -3.49 -10.88 -2.56
N ASP A 46 -4.29 -10.83 -1.48
CA ASP A 46 -5.31 -11.82 -1.15
C ASP A 46 -6.52 -11.67 -2.10
N TRP A 47 -6.93 -10.43 -2.41
CA TRP A 47 -8.10 -10.14 -3.26
C TRP A 47 -7.75 -9.93 -4.73
N GLY A 48 -6.48 -9.69 -5.04
CA GLY A 48 -5.99 -9.45 -6.40
C GLY A 48 -6.32 -8.08 -6.98
N ILE A 49 -7.25 -7.33 -6.37
CA ILE A 49 -7.70 -6.02 -6.84
C ILE A 49 -8.05 -5.11 -5.66
N LEU A 50 -7.70 -3.83 -5.77
CA LEU A 50 -8.20 -2.74 -4.93
C LEU A 50 -8.73 -1.62 -5.81
N CYS A 51 -9.74 -0.89 -5.36
CA CYS A 51 -10.23 0.29 -6.06
C CYS A 51 -9.86 1.56 -5.29
N ASP A 52 -9.51 2.61 -6.00
CA ASP A 52 -9.31 3.93 -5.42
C ASP A 52 -10.64 4.68 -5.21
N GLY A 53 -10.56 5.92 -4.75
CA GLY A 53 -11.74 6.77 -4.51
C GLY A 53 -12.51 7.15 -5.79
N ASN A 54 -11.91 6.99 -6.97
CA ASN A 54 -12.52 7.27 -8.27
C ASN A 54 -13.11 6.00 -8.92
N GLY A 55 -12.94 4.83 -8.29
CA GLY A 55 -13.41 3.53 -8.80
C GLY A 55 -12.41 2.84 -9.72
N ASP A 56 -11.19 3.36 -9.84
CA ASP A 56 -10.16 2.76 -10.69
C ASP A 56 -9.43 1.62 -9.99
N SER A 57 -9.10 0.58 -10.75
CA SER A 57 -8.56 -0.66 -10.19
C SER A 57 -7.04 -0.75 -10.19
N ILE A 58 -6.48 -1.10 -9.03
CA ILE A 58 -5.10 -1.52 -8.83
C ILE A 58 -5.09 -3.05 -8.76
N LYS A 59 -4.43 -3.71 -9.72
CA LYS A 59 -4.42 -5.18 -9.80
C LYS A 59 -3.07 -5.75 -9.38
N TRP A 60 -3.10 -6.79 -8.55
CA TRP A 60 -1.89 -7.52 -8.14
C TRP A 60 -1.18 -8.19 -9.32
N TYR A 61 -1.93 -8.50 -10.38
CA TYR A 61 -1.43 -9.03 -11.65
C TYR A 61 -0.19 -8.28 -12.16
N TYR A 62 -0.21 -6.94 -12.15
CA TYR A 62 0.89 -6.14 -12.69
C TYR A 62 2.20 -6.32 -11.92
N PHE A 63 2.13 -6.52 -10.60
CA PHE A 63 3.31 -6.82 -9.77
C PHE A 63 3.91 -8.18 -10.12
N LYS A 64 3.04 -9.18 -10.40
CA LYS A 64 3.48 -10.52 -10.83
C LYS A 64 4.16 -10.45 -12.19
N GLU A 65 3.53 -9.79 -13.16
CA GLU A 65 4.10 -9.69 -14.51
C GLU A 65 5.40 -8.88 -14.51
N LEU A 66 5.52 -7.82 -13.71
CA LEU A 66 6.79 -7.10 -13.58
C LEU A 66 7.90 -8.01 -13.04
N VAL A 67 7.62 -8.82 -12.01
CA VAL A 67 8.62 -9.77 -11.50
C VAL A 67 8.97 -10.82 -12.55
N LYS A 68 7.97 -11.37 -13.24
CA LYS A 68 8.16 -12.35 -14.30
C LYS A 68 9.02 -11.79 -15.44
N LEU A 69 8.71 -10.58 -15.94
CA LEU A 69 9.48 -9.90 -16.98
C LEU A 69 10.93 -9.69 -16.56
N GLN A 70 11.18 -9.30 -15.31
CA GLN A 70 12.55 -9.15 -14.79
C GLN A 70 13.29 -10.50 -14.71
N GLU A 71 12.60 -11.58 -14.34
CA GLU A 71 13.18 -12.93 -14.24
C GLU A 71 13.45 -13.55 -15.62
N GLU A 72 12.54 -13.35 -16.59
CA GLU A 72 12.68 -13.85 -17.97
C GLU A 72 13.75 -13.09 -18.77
N SER A 73 13.83 -11.77 -18.59
CA SER A 73 14.85 -10.94 -19.26
C SER A 73 16.23 -11.02 -18.61
N GLY A 74 16.30 -11.45 -17.34
CA GLY A 74 17.51 -11.35 -16.52
C GLY A 74 17.90 -9.91 -16.14
N LEU A 75 17.08 -8.91 -16.50
CA LEU A 75 17.32 -7.50 -16.25
C LEU A 75 16.37 -6.97 -15.16
N HIS A 76 16.89 -6.10 -14.29
CA HIS A 76 16.10 -5.46 -13.24
C HIS A 76 15.87 -3.98 -13.53
N CYS A 77 14.60 -3.54 -13.50
CA CYS A 77 14.18 -2.15 -13.70
C CYS A 77 14.49 -1.25 -12.49
N ALA A 78 15.69 -1.34 -11.92
CA ALA A 78 16.12 -0.66 -10.69
C ALA A 78 15.21 -0.88 -9.45
N THR A 79 14.25 -1.81 -9.50
CA THR A 79 13.37 -2.12 -8.38
C THR A 79 14.00 -3.14 -7.43
N ARG A 80 13.57 -3.11 -6.16
CA ARG A 80 13.85 -4.19 -5.19
C ARG A 80 12.79 -5.31 -5.22
N LEU A 81 11.79 -5.21 -6.09
CA LEU A 81 10.69 -6.17 -6.19
C LEU A 81 11.21 -7.50 -6.77
N ARG A 82 10.90 -8.60 -6.09
CA ARG A 82 11.36 -9.97 -6.41
C ARG A 82 10.24 -10.97 -6.14
N SER A 83 10.37 -12.21 -6.60
CA SER A 83 9.45 -13.31 -6.29
C SER A 83 9.11 -13.46 -4.80
N ARG A 84 10.02 -13.10 -3.89
CA ARG A 84 9.78 -13.05 -2.44
C ARG A 84 8.63 -12.10 -2.05
N HIS A 85 8.49 -10.98 -2.74
CA HIS A 85 7.44 -9.98 -2.52
C HIS A 85 6.08 -10.46 -3.03
N ILE A 86 6.09 -11.21 -4.14
CA ILE A 86 4.88 -11.83 -4.71
C ILE A 86 4.37 -12.94 -3.79
N ASN A 87 5.30 -13.73 -3.24
CA ASN A 87 5.01 -14.79 -2.28
C ASN A 87 4.89 -14.28 -0.83
N TYR A 88 4.20 -13.14 -0.63
CA TYR A 88 4.09 -12.47 0.66
C TYR A 88 3.45 -13.32 1.77
N TYR A 89 2.68 -14.36 1.44
CA TYR A 89 2.04 -15.24 2.42
C TYR A 89 3.04 -15.89 3.39
N LYS A 90 4.26 -16.21 2.93
CA LYS A 90 5.33 -16.75 3.78
C LYS A 90 5.88 -15.72 4.77
N GLU A 91 5.71 -14.43 4.47
CA GLU A 91 6.31 -13.31 5.19
C GLU A 91 5.32 -12.16 5.41
N LYS A 92 4.06 -12.54 5.72
CA LYS A 92 2.89 -11.64 5.80
C LYS A 92 3.07 -10.50 6.82
N MET A 93 3.97 -10.68 7.78
CA MET A 93 4.27 -9.69 8.82
C MET A 93 5.48 -8.79 8.52
N LYS A 94 6.26 -9.05 7.46
CA LYS A 94 7.43 -8.23 7.13
C LYS A 94 7.04 -6.91 6.48
N VAL A 95 7.08 -5.84 7.28
CA VAL A 95 6.80 -4.45 6.85
C VAL A 95 7.74 -4.04 5.71
N LYS A 96 9.04 -4.34 5.83
CA LYS A 96 10.05 -3.98 4.82
C LYS A 96 9.67 -4.46 3.42
N LEU A 97 9.18 -5.69 3.28
CA LEU A 97 8.74 -6.21 1.99
C LEU A 97 7.48 -5.48 1.49
N ALA A 98 6.53 -5.14 2.37
CA ALA A 98 5.36 -4.35 1.98
C ALA A 98 5.72 -2.96 1.47
N VAL A 99 6.64 -2.28 2.16
CA VAL A 99 7.15 -0.98 1.75
C VAL A 99 7.88 -1.07 0.40
N GLN A 100 8.73 -2.08 0.20
CA GLN A 100 9.42 -2.28 -1.07
C GLN A 100 8.47 -2.58 -2.23
N THR A 101 7.41 -3.35 -1.99
CA THR A 101 6.34 -3.58 -2.97
C THR A 101 5.71 -2.27 -3.44
N PHE A 102 5.52 -1.32 -2.53
CA PHE A 102 4.88 -0.03 -2.79
C PHE A 102 5.87 1.15 -2.85
N SER A 103 7.08 0.94 -3.34
CA SER A 103 8.08 2.02 -3.53
C SER A 103 7.92 2.74 -4.87
N ALA A 104 8.30 4.02 -4.97
CA ALA A 104 8.20 4.76 -6.25
C ALA A 104 8.92 4.07 -7.40
N SER A 105 10.10 3.47 -7.15
CA SER A 105 10.82 2.71 -8.18
C SER A 105 9.98 1.61 -8.84
N VAL A 106 9.07 0.98 -8.10
CA VAL A 106 8.14 -0.01 -8.67
C VAL A 106 7.06 0.67 -9.50
N GLY A 107 6.58 1.84 -9.07
CA GLY A 107 5.68 2.68 -9.88
C GLY A 107 6.31 3.10 -11.20
N ASP A 108 7.55 3.59 -11.18
CA ASP A 108 8.31 3.99 -12.37
C ASP A 108 8.57 2.81 -13.31
N ALA A 109 8.89 1.63 -12.75
CA ALA A 109 9.06 0.41 -13.55
C ALA A 109 7.76 -0.06 -14.20
N LEU A 110 6.64 0.01 -13.48
CA LEU A 110 5.31 -0.29 -14.06
C LEU A 110 4.93 0.73 -15.13
N GLU A 111 5.30 2.00 -14.96
CA GLU A 111 5.12 3.04 -15.98
C GLU A 111 5.93 2.74 -17.24
N TYR A 112 7.20 2.43 -17.07
CA TYR A 112 8.08 2.10 -18.18
C TYR A 112 7.58 0.88 -18.95
N CYS A 113 7.13 -0.15 -18.24
CA CYS A 113 6.61 -1.39 -18.84
C CYS A 113 5.13 -1.31 -19.24
N ASN A 114 4.49 -0.13 -19.21
CA ASN A 114 3.05 -0.02 -19.43
C ASN A 114 2.59 -0.61 -20.78
N GLN A 115 3.32 -0.33 -21.85
CA GLN A 115 2.97 -0.81 -23.19
C GLN A 115 2.99 -2.35 -23.26
N ASP A 116 4.00 -2.97 -22.67
CA ASP A 116 4.15 -4.43 -22.64
C ASP A 116 3.17 -5.10 -21.66
N LEU A 117 2.84 -4.42 -20.56
CA LEU A 117 1.95 -4.92 -19.50
C LEU A 117 0.47 -4.55 -19.72
N ASN A 118 0.17 -3.73 -20.73
CA ASN A 118 -1.15 -3.22 -21.08
C ASN A 118 -1.90 -2.58 -19.88
N ILE A 119 -1.21 -1.75 -19.10
CA ILE A 119 -1.77 -1.13 -17.88
C ILE A 119 -2.66 0.05 -18.29
N THR A 120 -3.97 -0.22 -18.41
CA THR A 120 -4.94 0.71 -19.01
C THR A 120 -5.16 2.00 -18.21
N LYS A 121 -4.67 2.10 -16.95
CA LYS A 121 -4.76 3.29 -16.09
C LYS A 121 -3.59 3.37 -15.10
N LEU A 122 -2.66 4.28 -15.35
CA LEU A 122 -1.39 4.37 -14.62
C LEU A 122 -1.38 5.39 -13.47
N GLU A 123 -2.27 6.37 -13.52
CA GLU A 123 -2.41 7.45 -12.53
C GLU A 123 -2.78 6.91 -11.13
N VAL A 124 -3.57 5.85 -11.09
CA VAL A 124 -4.07 5.15 -9.90
C VAL A 124 -2.94 4.47 -9.13
N VAL A 125 -2.08 3.82 -9.89
CA VAL A 125 -0.90 3.12 -9.42
C VAL A 125 0.05 4.14 -8.79
N LYS A 126 0.30 5.27 -9.48
CA LYS A 126 1.10 6.40 -8.94
C LYS A 126 0.51 6.98 -7.65
N GLN A 127 -0.81 7.15 -7.55
CA GLN A 127 -1.44 7.68 -6.33
C GLN A 127 -1.21 6.77 -5.12
N LEU A 128 -1.23 5.44 -5.31
CA LEU A 128 -0.89 4.49 -4.24
C LEU A 128 0.58 4.63 -3.83
N PHE A 129 1.49 4.72 -4.80
CA PHE A 129 2.94 4.85 -4.55
C PHE A 129 3.28 6.18 -3.86
N LEU A 130 2.75 7.31 -4.32
CA LEU A 130 2.90 8.63 -3.70
C LEU A 130 2.35 8.67 -2.26
N SER A 131 1.24 7.98 -2.02
CA SER A 131 0.64 7.89 -0.68
C SER A 131 1.52 7.08 0.28
N VAL A 132 2.19 6.03 -0.21
CA VAL A 132 3.12 5.22 0.58
C VAL A 132 4.46 5.93 0.80
N GLU A 133 4.97 6.69 -0.16
CA GLU A 133 6.17 7.53 0.03
C GLU A 133 5.95 8.60 1.10
N LYS A 134 4.81 9.28 1.06
CA LYS A 134 4.44 10.24 2.11
C LYS A 134 4.35 9.57 3.48
N LEU A 135 3.83 8.35 3.58
CA LEU A 135 3.77 7.59 4.83
C LEU A 135 5.14 7.10 5.30
N THR A 136 6.05 6.77 4.39
CA THR A 136 7.38 6.24 4.75
C THR A 136 8.36 7.34 5.17
N ILE A 137 8.27 8.55 4.60
CA ILE A 137 9.00 9.74 5.08
C ILE A 137 8.64 10.06 6.55
N PHE A 138 7.39 9.82 6.95
CA PHE A 138 6.95 9.97 8.35
C PHE A 138 7.39 8.84 9.28
N LEU A 139 7.82 7.70 8.74
CA LEU A 139 8.20 6.49 9.50
C LEU A 139 9.71 6.26 9.56
N THR A 140 10.52 7.05 8.86
CA THR A 140 11.97 7.09 9.06
C THR A 140 12.31 7.83 10.35
N PHE A 141 12.29 7.09 11.46
CA PHE A 141 13.09 7.34 12.66
C PHE A 141 14.15 6.24 12.77
#